data_AF-A0A945P7Z7-F1
#
_entry.id   AF-A0A945P7Z7-F1
#
_cell.length_a   1.000
_cell.length_b   1.000
_cell.length_c   1.000
_cell.angle_alpha   90.00
_cell.angle_beta   90.00
_cell.angle_gamma   90.00
#
_symmetry.space_group_name_H-M   'P 1'
#
loop_
_entity.id
_entity.type
_entity.pdbx_description
1 polymer ?
#
loop_
_entity_poly.entity_id
_entity_poly.type
_entity_poly.pdbx_seq_one_letter_code
_entity_poly.pdbx_strand_id
1 'polypeptide(L)'
;VFVAVKRKLQPGDKMAGRHGNKGVISNIVPIEDMPYLEDGTNVDIVLNPLGVPSRMNVGQILETHLGWAAAGLGLQIGDMVDKVRRGAKQDDLKKHLKVVYGDDQYKATVADLNDDQVMELGDNLRRGVPMATPVFDGAHEADINAMLDLAGLDNSGQSTLYDGRTGEPFKRQVTVGYIYMLKLHHLVDDKIHARSIGPYSLVTQQPLGGKAQFGGQRFGEMEVWALQAYGAAYTLQEMLTVKSDDVAGRTKVYEAIVRGDDAFEAGIPESFNVLVKEMRSLCLNVELSQNTY
;
A
#
# COMPACT_ATOMS: atom_id res chain seq x y z
N VAL A 1 -10.33 -29.44 5.54
CA VAL A 1 -9.19 -28.96 6.35
C VAL A 1 -9.21 -27.45 6.30
N PHE A 2 -9.26 -26.77 7.44
CA PHE A 2 -9.17 -25.30 7.52
C PHE A 2 -7.77 -24.91 7.97
N VAL A 3 -7.17 -23.93 7.31
CA VAL A 3 -5.84 -23.42 7.63
C VAL A 3 -5.96 -21.93 7.93
N ALA A 4 -5.53 -21.53 9.13
CA ALA A 4 -5.44 -20.13 9.51
C ALA A 4 -4.00 -19.65 9.36
N VAL A 5 -3.80 -18.48 8.75
CA VAL A 5 -2.47 -17.89 8.52
C VAL A 5 -2.47 -16.44 9.01
N LYS A 6 -1.50 -16.10 9.85
CA LYS A 6 -1.26 -14.71 10.29
C LYS A 6 -0.17 -14.08 9.42
N ARG A 7 -0.54 -13.09 8.61
CA ARG A 7 0.39 -12.38 7.72
C ARG A 7 0.75 -11.02 8.29
N LYS A 8 2.06 -10.74 8.40
CA LYS A 8 2.58 -9.44 8.82
C LYS A 8 2.57 -8.45 7.65
N LEU A 9 2.75 -7.17 7.98
CA LEU A 9 2.92 -6.11 6.98
C LEU A 9 4.38 -6.10 6.51
N GLN A 10 4.58 -5.96 5.21
CA GLN A 10 5.90 -6.03 4.58
C GLN A 10 5.98 -5.15 3.33
N PRO A 11 7.20 -4.84 2.83
CA PRO A 11 7.36 -4.13 1.57
C PRO A 11 6.63 -4.82 0.42
N GLY A 12 5.92 -4.06 -0.40
CA GLY A 12 5.06 -4.56 -1.47
C GLY A 12 3.58 -4.68 -1.12
N ASP A 13 3.22 -4.70 0.18
CA ASP A 13 1.81 -4.68 0.59
C ASP A 13 1.17 -3.32 0.26
N LYS A 14 -0.13 -3.36 -0.09
CA LYS A 14 -0.88 -2.15 -0.48
C LYS A 14 -1.65 -1.56 0.71
N MET A 15 -1.43 -0.27 0.95
CA MET A 15 -2.11 0.54 1.95
C MET A 15 -2.95 1.64 1.29
N ALA A 16 -3.97 2.12 1.97
CA ALA A 16 -4.78 3.24 1.50
C ALA A 16 -5.34 4.08 2.64
N GLY A 17 -5.46 5.39 2.45
CA GLY A 17 -6.32 6.22 3.27
C GLY A 17 -7.76 6.26 2.73
N ARG A 18 -8.64 6.93 3.46
CA ARG A 18 -10.06 7.07 3.10
C ARG A 18 -10.31 8.02 1.93
N HIS A 19 -9.34 8.88 1.62
CA HIS A 19 -9.42 9.92 0.59
C HIS A 19 -8.87 9.49 -0.78
N GLY A 20 -8.87 8.17 -1.06
CA GLY A 20 -8.39 7.61 -2.33
C GLY A 20 -6.87 7.62 -2.51
N ASN A 21 -6.12 8.12 -1.53
CA ASN A 21 -4.66 8.01 -1.47
C ASN A 21 -4.28 6.54 -1.26
N LYS A 22 -3.66 5.93 -2.28
CA LYS A 22 -3.17 4.54 -2.24
C LYS A 22 -1.67 4.54 -2.38
N GLY A 23 -1.01 3.65 -1.65
CA GLY A 23 0.44 3.47 -1.67
C GLY A 23 0.81 2.01 -1.54
N VAL A 24 2.03 1.69 -1.97
CA VAL A 24 2.69 0.41 -1.70
C VAL A 24 3.80 0.71 -0.70
N ILE A 25 3.92 -0.10 0.34
CA ILE A 25 5.01 0.05 1.32
C ILE A 25 6.32 -0.22 0.60
N SER A 26 7.21 0.77 0.56
CA SER A 26 8.52 0.66 -0.10
C SER A 26 9.60 0.14 0.84
N ASN A 27 9.60 0.61 2.09
CA ASN A 27 10.60 0.26 3.09
C ASN A 27 9.98 0.26 4.50
N ILE A 28 10.55 -0.55 5.40
CA ILE A 28 10.26 -0.53 6.83
C ILE A 28 11.60 -0.25 7.51
N VAL A 29 11.70 0.92 8.13
CA VAL A 29 12.93 1.38 8.79
C VAL A 29 12.84 1.16 10.30
N PRO A 30 13.98 1.04 11.00
CA PRO A 30 14.02 1.11 12.46
C PRO A 30 13.45 2.44 12.98
N ILE A 31 13.00 2.46 14.24
CA ILE A 31 12.36 3.63 14.84
C ILE A 31 13.35 4.80 15.00
N GLU A 32 14.62 4.50 15.28
CA GLU A 32 15.70 5.48 15.41
C GLU A 32 15.99 6.25 14.12
N ASP A 33 15.66 5.67 12.96
CA ASP A 33 15.82 6.31 11.66
C ASP A 33 14.63 7.22 11.29
N MET A 34 13.51 7.12 12.01
CA MET A 34 12.30 7.88 11.71
C MET A 34 12.41 9.33 12.19
N PRO A 35 11.88 10.29 11.40
CA PRO A 35 11.72 11.66 11.87
C PRO A 35 10.98 11.71 13.21
N TYR A 36 11.40 12.62 14.08
CA TYR A 36 10.82 12.79 15.40
C TYR A 36 10.53 14.26 15.71
N LEU A 37 9.59 14.48 16.63
CA LEU A 37 9.15 15.78 17.12
C LEU A 37 10.08 16.30 18.25
N GLU A 38 9.91 17.56 18.64
CA GLU A 38 10.70 18.18 19.73
C GLU A 38 10.58 17.45 21.08
N ASP A 39 9.48 16.75 21.31
CA ASP A 39 9.23 15.94 22.50
C ASP A 39 9.89 14.54 22.44
N GLY A 40 10.53 14.20 21.31
CA GLY A 40 11.16 12.90 21.05
C GLY A 40 10.21 11.86 20.43
N THR A 41 8.94 12.19 20.19
CA THR A 41 7.96 11.26 19.60
C THR A 41 8.29 11.03 18.12
N ASN A 42 8.54 9.78 17.73
CA ASN A 42 8.78 9.39 16.33
C ASN A 42 7.47 9.35 15.52
N VAL A 43 7.57 9.67 14.23
CA VAL A 43 6.49 9.48 13.25
C VAL A 43 6.39 7.99 12.87
N ASP A 44 5.18 7.49 12.64
CA ASP A 44 4.95 6.09 12.20
C ASP A 44 5.02 5.90 10.68
N ILE A 45 4.51 6.87 9.89
CA ILE A 45 4.40 6.76 8.44
C ILE A 45 4.79 8.10 7.79
N VAL A 46 5.66 8.05 6.79
CA VAL A 46 6.00 9.22 5.94
C VAL A 46 5.27 9.11 4.61
N LEU A 47 4.46 10.13 4.28
CA LEU A 47 3.72 10.23 3.02
C LEU A 47 4.32 11.31 2.11
N ASN A 48 4.27 11.08 0.80
CA ASN A 48 4.76 12.05 -0.18
C ASN A 48 3.74 13.19 -0.38
N PRO A 49 4.09 14.46 -0.11
CA PRO A 49 3.18 15.59 -0.25
C PRO A 49 2.78 15.88 -1.70
N LEU A 50 3.61 15.52 -2.69
CA LEU A 50 3.35 15.78 -4.11
C LEU A 50 2.10 15.05 -4.65
N GLY A 51 1.65 14.01 -3.95
CA GLY A 51 0.45 13.27 -4.31
C GLY A 51 -0.85 14.04 -4.05
N VAL A 52 -0.84 15.07 -3.20
CA VAL A 52 -2.05 15.79 -2.81
C VAL A 52 -2.49 16.83 -3.86
N PRO A 53 -1.62 17.74 -4.35
CA PRO A 53 -2.03 18.79 -5.29
C PRO A 53 -2.55 18.21 -6.61
N SER A 54 -1.88 17.19 -7.13
CA SER A 54 -2.23 16.57 -8.42
C SER A 54 -3.54 15.80 -8.39
N ARG A 55 -3.94 15.26 -7.24
CA ARG A 55 -5.16 14.45 -7.06
C ARG A 55 -6.33 15.23 -6.45
N MET A 56 -6.09 16.47 -6.03
CA MET A 56 -7.08 17.37 -5.43
C MET A 56 -7.84 16.76 -4.24
N ASN A 57 -7.23 15.83 -3.51
CA ASN A 57 -7.82 15.17 -2.34
C ASN A 57 -7.36 15.85 -1.04
N VAL A 58 -7.70 17.13 -0.90
CA VAL A 58 -7.33 18.01 0.23
C VAL A 58 -7.89 17.52 1.56
N GLY A 59 -9.01 16.78 1.54
CA GLY A 59 -9.63 16.23 2.75
C GLY A 59 -8.69 15.38 3.61
N GLN A 60 -7.67 14.75 3.02
CA GLN A 60 -6.67 13.99 3.80
C GLN A 60 -5.80 14.90 4.69
N ILE A 61 -5.57 16.15 4.27
CA ILE A 61 -4.82 17.14 5.06
C ILE A 61 -5.70 17.62 6.22
N LEU A 62 -6.98 17.91 5.94
CA LEU A 62 -7.96 18.29 6.97
C LEU A 62 -8.13 17.18 8.01
N GLU A 63 -8.21 15.91 7.57
CA GLU A 63 -8.20 14.74 8.45
C GLU A 63 -6.93 14.69 9.31
N THR A 64 -5.77 14.94 8.70
CA THR A 64 -4.47 14.92 9.41
C THR A 64 -4.43 15.99 10.50
N HIS A 65 -4.87 17.23 10.21
CA HIS A 65 -4.91 18.33 11.17
C HIS A 65 -5.90 18.07 12.30
N LEU A 66 -7.13 17.67 11.98
CA LEU A 66 -8.15 17.37 12.99
C LEU A 66 -7.75 16.16 13.85
N GLY A 67 -7.12 15.15 13.24
CA GLY A 67 -6.57 14.00 13.95
C GLY A 67 -5.43 14.39 14.90
N TRP A 68 -4.62 15.38 14.52
CA TRP A 68 -3.57 15.94 15.38
C TRP A 68 -4.16 16.65 16.61
N ALA A 69 -5.16 17.52 16.39
CA ALA A 69 -5.89 18.17 17.47
C ALA A 69 -6.54 17.13 18.41
N ALA A 70 -7.24 16.14 17.85
CA ALA A 70 -7.89 15.08 18.62
C ALA A 70 -6.92 14.31 19.53
N ALA A 71 -5.73 13.97 19.02
CA ALA A 71 -4.70 13.29 19.80
C ALA A 71 -4.12 14.19 20.90
N GLY A 72 -3.82 15.45 20.58
CA GLY A 72 -3.33 16.42 21.57
C GLY A 72 -4.31 16.64 22.72
N LEU A 73 -5.60 16.76 22.42
CA LEU A 73 -6.66 16.83 23.44
C LEU A 73 -6.73 15.56 24.30
N GLY A 74 -6.53 14.39 23.69
CA GLY A 74 -6.48 13.11 24.41
C GLY A 74 -5.31 13.04 25.40
N LEU A 75 -4.12 13.52 25.00
CA LEU A 75 -2.95 13.61 25.88
C LEU A 75 -3.22 14.54 27.08
N GLN A 76 -3.78 15.72 26.84
CA GLN A 76 -4.15 16.65 27.91
C GLN A 76 -5.15 16.02 28.90
N ILE A 77 -6.18 15.34 28.39
CA ILE A 77 -7.17 14.64 29.23
C ILE A 77 -6.49 13.53 30.04
N GLY A 78 -5.60 12.76 29.42
CA GLY A 78 -4.86 11.70 30.11
C GLY A 78 -4.00 12.22 31.26
N ASP A 79 -3.27 13.31 31.04
CA ASP A 79 -2.50 13.99 32.08
C ASP A 79 -3.38 14.48 33.22
N MET A 80 -4.59 14.98 32.92
CA MET A 80 -5.55 15.39 33.94
C MET A 80 -6.09 14.20 34.73
N VAL A 81 -6.41 13.09 34.07
CA VAL A 81 -6.85 11.85 34.75
C VAL A 81 -5.76 11.34 35.69
N ASP A 82 -4.49 11.38 35.27
CA ASP A 82 -3.36 10.97 36.11
C ASP A 82 -3.15 11.92 37.31
N LYS A 83 -3.38 13.23 37.13
CA LYS A 83 -3.39 14.19 38.23
C LYS A 83 -4.53 13.92 39.22
N VAL A 84 -5.74 13.62 38.74
CA VAL A 84 -6.89 13.28 39.59
C VAL A 84 -6.61 12.02 40.41
N ARG A 85 -6.03 10.98 39.79
CA ARG A 85 -5.59 9.76 40.49
C ARG A 85 -4.53 10.02 41.56
N ARG A 86 -3.71 11.06 41.39
CA ARG A 86 -2.70 11.51 42.38
C ARG A 86 -3.27 12.43 43.47
N GLY A 87 -4.58 12.67 43.50
CA GLY A 87 -5.26 13.46 44.53
C GLY A 87 -5.65 14.88 44.09
N ALA A 88 -5.58 15.22 42.81
CA ALA A 88 -6.14 16.47 42.29
C ALA A 88 -7.67 16.43 42.25
N LYS A 89 -8.31 17.61 42.19
CA LYS A 89 -9.77 17.73 42.14
C LYS A 89 -10.31 17.30 40.77
N GLN A 90 -11.33 16.45 40.78
CA GLN A 90 -12.01 16.00 39.57
C GLN A 90 -12.76 17.12 38.83
N ASP A 91 -13.07 18.23 39.51
CA ASP A 91 -13.70 19.40 38.90
C ASP A 91 -12.91 19.96 37.72
N ASP A 92 -11.58 19.88 37.75
CA ASP A 92 -10.75 20.43 36.67
C ASP A 92 -10.83 19.57 35.41
N LEU A 93 -10.95 18.24 35.57
CA LEU A 93 -11.22 17.32 34.46
C LEU A 93 -12.60 17.58 33.85
N LYS A 94 -13.64 17.77 34.68
CA LYS A 94 -15.00 18.08 34.19
C LYS A 94 -15.05 19.42 33.45
N LYS A 95 -14.36 20.45 33.95
CA LYS A 95 -14.23 21.74 33.26
C LYS A 95 -13.56 21.58 31.91
N HIS A 96 -12.45 20.83 31.84
CA HIS A 96 -11.74 20.63 30.57
C HIS A 96 -12.59 19.86 29.56
N LEU A 97 -13.25 18.77 30.00
CA LEU A 97 -14.18 18.02 29.17
C LEU A 97 -15.33 18.91 28.65
N LYS A 98 -15.83 19.84 29.47
CA LYS A 98 -16.84 20.80 29.05
C LYS A 98 -16.35 21.74 27.95
N VAL A 99 -15.09 22.19 28.04
CA VAL A 99 -14.48 23.03 27.00
C VAL A 99 -14.28 22.23 25.71
N VAL A 100 -13.78 21.00 25.80
CA VAL A 100 -13.51 20.13 24.64
C VAL A 100 -14.78 19.73 23.88
N TYR A 101 -15.83 19.31 24.60
CA TYR A 101 -17.08 18.87 23.99
C TYR A 101 -18.02 20.04 23.62
N GLY A 102 -17.81 21.23 24.19
CA GLY A 102 -18.73 22.35 24.09
C GLY A 102 -19.98 22.18 24.94
N ASP A 103 -20.73 23.27 25.14
CA ASP A 103 -21.86 23.31 26.09
C ASP A 103 -22.99 22.33 25.75
N ASP A 104 -23.31 22.18 24.48
CA ASP A 104 -24.47 21.38 24.04
C ASP A 104 -24.18 19.88 24.14
N GLN A 105 -23.03 19.44 23.62
CA GLN A 105 -22.67 18.02 23.64
C GLN A 105 -22.31 17.55 25.06
N TYR A 106 -21.67 18.40 25.86
CA TYR A 106 -21.39 18.10 27.26
C TYR A 106 -22.67 17.86 28.06
N LYS A 107 -23.70 18.70 27.88
CA LYS A 107 -25.02 18.50 28.53
C LYS A 107 -25.69 17.21 28.11
N ALA A 108 -25.60 16.87 26.82
CA ALA A 108 -26.26 15.68 26.29
C ALA A 108 -25.61 14.35 26.73
N THR A 109 -24.29 14.35 27.01
CA THR A 109 -23.54 13.09 27.19
C THR A 109 -22.73 12.99 28.47
N VAL A 110 -22.20 14.09 29.00
CA VAL A 110 -21.25 14.08 30.12
C VAL A 110 -21.86 14.58 31.42
N ALA A 111 -22.84 15.49 31.37
CA ALA A 111 -23.42 16.10 32.57
C ALA A 111 -24.10 15.11 33.51
N ASP A 112 -24.70 14.05 32.98
CA ASP A 112 -25.42 13.03 33.76
C ASP A 112 -24.51 11.87 34.22
N LEU A 113 -23.23 11.89 33.86
CA LEU A 113 -22.29 10.84 34.26
C LEU A 113 -21.88 10.98 35.73
N ASN A 114 -21.78 9.84 36.41
CA ASN A 114 -21.24 9.78 37.75
C ASN A 114 -19.70 9.92 37.74
N ASP A 115 -19.11 10.16 38.92
CA ASP A 115 -17.68 10.44 39.03
C ASP A 115 -16.80 9.29 38.53
N ASP A 116 -17.22 8.04 38.73
CA ASP A 116 -16.51 6.86 38.23
C ASP A 116 -16.58 6.76 36.69
N GLN A 117 -17.75 7.04 36.10
CA GLN A 117 -17.93 7.07 34.65
C GLN A 117 -17.15 8.19 33.97
N VAL A 118 -17.00 9.34 34.62
CA VAL A 118 -16.18 10.45 34.10
C VAL A 118 -14.70 10.03 34.07
N MET A 119 -14.23 9.29 35.08
CA MET A 119 -12.88 8.75 35.09
C MET A 119 -12.68 7.69 34.00
N GLU A 120 -13.65 6.77 33.84
CA GLU A 120 -13.63 5.77 32.78
C GLU A 120 -13.62 6.41 31.38
N LEU A 121 -14.46 7.44 31.18
CA LEU A 121 -14.47 8.23 29.95
C LEU A 121 -13.09 8.87 29.70
N GLY A 122 -12.52 9.52 30.71
CA GLY A 122 -11.19 10.12 30.61
C GLY A 122 -10.11 9.10 30.23
N ASP A 123 -10.15 7.89 30.80
CA ASP A 123 -9.22 6.81 30.46
C ASP A 123 -9.38 6.33 29.01
N ASN A 124 -10.61 6.26 28.51
CA ASN A 124 -10.90 5.91 27.12
C ASN A 124 -10.41 6.98 26.13
N LEU A 125 -10.48 8.26 26.51
CA LEU A 125 -10.09 9.41 25.68
C LEU A 125 -8.58 9.66 25.65
N ARG A 126 -7.77 8.99 26.48
CA ARG A 126 -6.30 9.16 26.54
C ARG A 126 -5.59 9.05 25.19
N ARG A 127 -6.10 8.17 24.31
CA ARG A 127 -5.50 7.92 22.98
C ARG A 127 -5.90 8.96 21.94
N GLY A 128 -6.82 9.85 22.26
CA GLY A 128 -7.38 10.85 21.37
C GLY A 128 -8.89 10.96 21.53
N VAL A 129 -9.40 12.18 21.40
CA VAL A 129 -10.84 12.45 21.48
C VAL A 129 -11.50 12.07 20.14
N PRO A 130 -12.45 11.12 20.10
CA PRO A 130 -13.11 10.76 18.85
C PRO A 130 -13.92 11.94 18.31
N MET A 131 -13.58 12.38 17.11
CA MET A 131 -14.27 13.47 16.41
C MET A 131 -15.20 12.90 15.32
N ALA A 132 -16.37 13.52 15.17
CA ALA A 132 -17.32 13.19 14.12
C ALA A 132 -17.50 14.39 13.20
N THR A 133 -17.23 14.21 11.91
CA THR A 133 -17.50 15.21 10.86
C THR A 133 -18.46 14.59 9.84
N PRO A 134 -19.77 14.92 9.92
CA PRO A 134 -20.76 14.46 8.96
C PRO A 134 -20.42 14.81 7.52
N VAL A 135 -20.96 14.03 6.58
CA VAL A 135 -20.78 14.31 5.15
C VAL A 135 -21.60 15.54 4.79
N PHE A 136 -20.95 16.54 4.20
CA PHE A 136 -21.53 17.84 3.80
C PHE A 136 -21.96 18.79 4.95
N ASP A 137 -21.82 18.38 6.20
CA ASP A 137 -22.08 19.20 7.39
C ASP A 137 -20.99 18.95 8.44
N GLY A 138 -19.74 19.07 7.98
CA GLY A 138 -18.54 18.75 8.77
C GLY A 138 -17.89 19.98 9.39
N ALA A 139 -16.81 19.73 10.16
CA ALA A 139 -15.98 20.79 10.71
C ALA A 139 -15.35 21.64 9.59
N HIS A 140 -15.40 22.96 9.75
CA HIS A 140 -14.75 23.91 8.87
C HIS A 140 -13.31 24.18 9.34
N GLU A 141 -12.52 24.84 8.51
CA GLU A 141 -11.12 25.18 8.83
C GLU A 141 -10.99 25.97 10.14
N ALA A 142 -11.91 26.92 10.39
CA ALA A 142 -11.92 27.70 11.64
C ALA A 142 -12.13 26.82 12.88
N ASP A 143 -12.97 25.79 12.78
CA ASP A 143 -13.23 24.86 13.87
C ASP A 143 -12.00 23.98 14.15
N ILE A 144 -11.31 23.53 13.08
CA ILE A 144 -10.08 22.74 13.20
C ILE A 144 -8.98 23.56 13.87
N ASN A 145 -8.80 24.82 13.46
CA ASN A 145 -7.81 25.72 14.07
C ASN A 145 -8.11 25.96 15.55
N ALA A 146 -9.38 26.23 15.90
CA ALA A 146 -9.78 26.37 17.30
C ALA A 146 -9.47 25.13 18.14
N MET A 147 -9.62 23.92 17.57
CA MET A 147 -9.27 22.68 18.25
C MET A 147 -7.75 22.45 18.36
N LEU A 148 -6.97 22.87 17.36
CA LEU A 148 -5.50 22.86 17.43
C LEU A 148 -4.99 23.81 18.53
N ASP A 149 -5.53 25.02 18.60
CA ASP A 149 -5.24 25.98 19.66
C ASP A 149 -5.58 25.40 21.05
N LEU A 150 -6.74 24.73 21.17
CA LEU A 150 -7.15 24.09 22.42
C LEU A 150 -6.19 22.97 22.85
N ALA A 151 -5.66 22.23 21.86
CA ALA A 151 -4.66 21.19 22.07
C ALA A 151 -3.27 21.75 22.38
N GLY A 152 -3.05 23.07 22.26
CA GLY A 152 -1.75 23.71 22.45
C GLY A 152 -0.79 23.50 21.26
N LEU A 153 -1.35 23.28 20.07
CA LEU A 153 -0.61 23.02 18.83
C LEU A 153 -0.69 24.25 17.93
N ASP A 154 0.24 24.36 16.97
CA ASP A 154 0.21 25.47 16.01
C ASP A 154 -0.99 25.35 15.06
N ASN A 155 -1.63 26.49 14.78
CA ASN A 155 -2.76 26.62 13.86
C ASN A 155 -2.41 26.20 12.42
N SER A 156 -1.13 26.24 12.05
CA SER A 156 -0.68 25.75 10.74
C SER A 156 -0.81 24.23 10.58
N GLY A 157 -0.94 23.47 11.69
CA GLY A 157 -0.86 22.02 11.70
C GLY A 157 0.54 21.48 11.34
N GLN A 158 1.55 22.35 11.34
CA GLN A 158 2.93 22.01 11.04
C GLN A 158 3.78 22.02 12.31
N SER A 159 4.82 21.21 12.33
CA SER A 159 5.77 21.13 13.44
C SER A 159 7.18 21.00 12.93
N THR A 160 8.15 21.42 13.75
CA THR A 160 9.56 21.18 13.49
C THR A 160 9.86 19.71 13.73
N LEU A 161 10.32 19.03 12.68
CA LEU A 161 10.79 17.65 12.78
C LEU A 161 12.32 17.64 12.76
N TYR A 162 12.89 16.59 13.35
CA TYR A 162 14.31 16.30 13.34
C TYR A 162 14.55 14.99 12.59
N ASP A 163 15.63 14.93 11.82
CA ASP A 163 16.05 13.70 11.15
C ASP A 163 16.60 12.70 12.19
N GLY A 164 16.04 11.50 12.24
CA GLY A 164 16.46 10.44 13.16
C GLY A 164 17.91 10.01 12.98
N ARG A 165 18.46 10.15 11.77
CA ARG A 165 19.84 9.71 11.45
C ARG A 165 20.91 10.72 11.82
N THR A 166 20.63 11.99 11.57
CA THR A 166 21.61 13.08 11.75
C THR A 166 21.36 13.87 13.03
N GLY A 167 20.11 13.89 13.52
CA GLY A 167 19.66 14.74 14.62
C GLY A 167 19.44 16.20 14.22
N GLU A 168 19.64 16.58 12.96
CA GLU A 168 19.44 17.96 12.51
C GLU A 168 17.95 18.25 12.26
N PRO A 169 17.48 19.48 12.56
CA PRO A 169 16.12 19.89 12.24
C PRO A 169 15.93 20.03 10.73
N PHE A 170 14.75 19.65 10.22
CA PHE A 170 14.38 19.93 8.84
C PHE A 170 14.29 21.45 8.59
N LYS A 171 14.71 21.88 7.39
CA LYS A 171 14.78 23.32 7.02
C LYS A 171 13.42 24.04 7.02
N ARG A 172 12.32 23.29 6.92
CA ARG A 172 10.96 23.82 6.91
C ARG A 172 10.11 22.95 7.83
N GLN A 173 9.12 23.57 8.45
CA GLN A 173 8.11 22.84 9.20
C GLN A 173 7.34 21.90 8.28
N VAL A 174 6.92 20.77 8.84
CA VAL A 174 6.25 19.69 8.11
C VAL A 174 4.90 19.44 8.77
N THR A 175 3.87 19.19 7.95
CA THR A 175 2.57 18.77 8.47
C THR A 175 2.69 17.42 9.16
N VAL A 176 2.34 17.36 10.44
CA VAL A 176 2.29 16.14 11.25
C VAL A 176 0.87 15.99 11.77
N GLY A 177 0.38 14.76 11.84
CA GLY A 177 -0.96 14.50 12.32
C GLY A 177 -1.34 13.04 12.23
N TYR A 178 -2.57 12.74 12.66
CA TYR A 178 -3.13 11.40 12.58
C TYR A 178 -4.04 11.28 11.37
N ILE A 179 -3.71 10.36 10.47
CA ILE A 179 -4.53 9.98 9.32
C ILE A 179 -4.96 8.52 9.44
N TYR A 180 -6.22 8.22 9.15
CA TYR A 180 -6.71 6.85 9.26
C TYR A 180 -6.32 6.02 8.03
N MET A 181 -5.44 5.04 8.25
CA MET A 181 -4.88 4.18 7.21
C MET A 181 -5.44 2.76 7.26
N LEU A 182 -5.69 2.19 6.08
CA LEU A 182 -6.24 0.85 5.87
C LEU A 182 -5.23 -0.04 5.15
N LYS A 183 -5.11 -1.29 5.60
CA LYS A 183 -4.43 -2.36 4.86
C LYS A 183 -5.40 -3.00 3.87
N LEU A 184 -5.05 -2.98 2.58
CA LEU A 184 -5.88 -3.61 1.55
C LEU A 184 -5.55 -5.11 1.44
N HIS A 185 -6.51 -5.90 0.96
CA HIS A 185 -6.33 -7.33 0.66
C HIS A 185 -5.32 -7.61 -0.48
N HIS A 186 -4.76 -6.57 -1.10
CA HIS A 186 -3.74 -6.70 -2.14
C HIS A 186 -2.36 -6.92 -1.53
N LEU A 187 -2.13 -8.14 -1.05
CA LEU A 187 -0.88 -8.57 -0.42
C LEU A 187 0.16 -8.96 -1.47
N VAL A 188 1.43 -8.69 -1.18
CA VAL A 188 2.52 -9.01 -2.12
C VAL A 188 2.74 -10.52 -2.26
N ASP A 189 2.61 -11.29 -1.17
CA ASP A 189 2.80 -12.75 -1.17
C ASP A 189 1.84 -13.46 -2.15
N ASP A 190 0.61 -12.94 -2.26
CA ASP A 190 -0.37 -13.51 -3.18
C ASP A 190 -0.04 -13.17 -4.64
N LYS A 191 0.72 -12.11 -4.88
CA LYS A 191 1.09 -11.62 -6.22
C LYS A 191 2.42 -12.15 -6.72
N ILE A 192 3.37 -12.44 -5.85
CA ILE A 192 4.67 -13.01 -6.27
C ILE A 192 4.41 -14.37 -6.93
N HIS A 193 4.89 -14.49 -8.16
CA HIS A 193 4.84 -15.72 -8.94
C HIS A 193 6.06 -15.76 -9.85
N ALA A 194 6.77 -16.88 -9.83
CA ALA A 194 7.94 -17.13 -10.66
C ALA A 194 7.87 -18.55 -11.20
N ARG A 195 8.28 -18.73 -12.45
CA ARG A 195 8.31 -20.01 -13.15
C ARG A 195 9.61 -20.12 -13.92
N SER A 196 10.30 -21.24 -13.75
CA SER A 196 11.37 -21.69 -14.65
C SER A 196 10.81 -22.65 -15.69
N ILE A 197 10.44 -23.85 -15.26
CA ILE A 197 9.75 -24.89 -16.04
C ILE A 197 8.47 -25.30 -15.32
N GLY A 198 7.52 -25.89 -16.04
CA GLY A 198 6.24 -26.27 -15.45
C GLY A 198 5.37 -27.03 -16.43
N PRO A 199 4.08 -27.23 -16.10
CA PRO A 199 3.16 -27.93 -16.99
C PRO A 199 2.85 -27.12 -18.25
N TYR A 200 2.47 -27.85 -19.29
CA TYR A 200 2.14 -27.35 -20.62
C TYR A 200 0.73 -27.80 -21.03
N SER A 201 0.10 -27.01 -21.90
CA SER A 201 -1.18 -27.32 -22.51
C SER A 201 -1.05 -28.56 -23.40
N LEU A 202 -2.05 -29.46 -23.35
CA LEU A 202 -2.07 -30.65 -24.18
C LEU A 202 -2.19 -30.33 -25.68
N VAL A 203 -2.94 -29.28 -26.03
CA VAL A 203 -3.26 -28.94 -27.42
C VAL A 203 -2.17 -28.06 -28.01
N THR A 204 -1.90 -26.91 -27.38
CA THR A 204 -0.99 -25.89 -27.94
C THR A 204 0.46 -26.09 -27.53
N GLN A 205 0.76 -27.01 -26.61
CA GLN A 205 2.09 -27.23 -26.03
C GLN A 205 2.72 -26.01 -25.34
N GLN A 206 1.96 -24.92 -25.16
CA GLN A 206 2.39 -23.71 -24.47
C GLN A 206 2.34 -23.87 -22.94
N PRO A 207 3.16 -23.11 -22.19
CA PRO A 207 3.03 -22.98 -20.74
C PRO A 207 1.58 -22.75 -20.30
N LEU A 208 1.11 -23.47 -19.29
CA LEU A 208 -0.21 -23.19 -18.69
C LEU A 208 -0.30 -21.76 -18.14
N GLY A 209 -1.52 -21.25 -17.96
CA GLY A 209 -1.77 -19.91 -17.44
C GLY A 209 -2.05 -19.89 -15.93
N GLY A 210 -1.65 -18.81 -15.27
CA GLY A 210 -2.04 -18.52 -13.89
C GLY A 210 -1.20 -19.19 -12.79
N LYS A 211 -1.15 -18.54 -11.63
CA LYS A 211 -0.33 -18.96 -10.48
C LYS A 211 -0.66 -20.37 -9.99
N ALA A 212 -1.94 -20.74 -9.96
CA ALA A 212 -2.41 -22.03 -9.46
C ALA A 212 -1.87 -23.24 -10.25
N GLN A 213 -1.59 -23.06 -11.53
CA GLN A 213 -1.07 -24.10 -12.42
C GLN A 213 0.45 -23.95 -12.65
N PHE A 214 1.12 -23.12 -11.84
CA PHE A 214 2.51 -22.75 -12.05
C PHE A 214 2.76 -22.22 -13.48
N GLY A 215 1.86 -21.33 -13.92
CA GLY A 215 1.76 -20.87 -15.29
C GLY A 215 2.84 -19.88 -15.73
N GLY A 216 3.03 -19.75 -17.05
CA GLY A 216 3.93 -18.75 -17.64
C GLY A 216 3.30 -17.37 -17.72
N GLN A 217 4.15 -16.34 -17.90
CA GLN A 217 3.67 -15.00 -18.22
C GLN A 217 3.28 -14.96 -19.70
N ARG A 218 2.17 -14.29 -20.02
CA ARG A 218 1.78 -14.04 -21.39
C ARG A 218 2.73 -12.99 -21.99
N PHE A 219 3.43 -13.38 -23.05
CA PHE A 219 4.18 -12.48 -23.92
C PHE A 219 3.33 -12.22 -25.16
N GLY A 220 2.78 -11.00 -25.27
CA GLY A 220 1.80 -10.64 -26.29
C GLY A 220 2.42 -9.91 -27.47
N GLU A 221 1.54 -9.49 -28.38
CA GLU A 221 1.91 -8.78 -29.61
C GLU A 221 2.64 -7.46 -29.34
N MET A 222 2.21 -6.69 -28.33
CA MET A 222 2.87 -5.43 -27.97
C MET A 222 4.29 -5.65 -27.44
N GLU A 223 4.52 -6.71 -26.68
CA GLU A 223 5.87 -7.05 -26.21
C GLU A 223 6.76 -7.56 -27.36
N VAL A 224 6.19 -8.27 -28.35
CA VAL A 224 6.89 -8.65 -29.58
C VAL A 224 7.35 -7.41 -30.36
N TRP A 225 6.47 -6.42 -30.55
CA TRP A 225 6.83 -5.16 -31.23
C TRP A 225 7.97 -4.44 -30.52
N ALA A 226 7.97 -4.44 -29.18
CA ALA A 226 9.07 -3.86 -28.42
C ALA A 226 10.41 -4.50 -28.77
N LEU A 227 10.50 -5.84 -28.80
CA LEU A 227 11.74 -6.53 -29.18
C LEU A 227 12.15 -6.31 -30.64
N GLN A 228 11.17 -6.25 -31.55
CA GLN A 228 11.42 -5.93 -32.96
C GLN A 228 12.01 -4.53 -33.13
N ALA A 229 11.50 -3.53 -32.41
CA ALA A 229 12.00 -2.16 -32.46
C ALA A 229 13.48 -2.05 -32.03
N TYR A 230 13.93 -2.90 -31.10
CA TYR A 230 15.32 -2.99 -30.68
C TYR A 230 16.21 -3.84 -31.62
N GLY A 231 15.63 -4.54 -32.59
CA GLY A 231 16.37 -5.51 -33.42
C GLY A 231 16.83 -6.75 -32.65
N ALA A 232 16.20 -7.06 -31.51
CA ALA A 232 16.56 -8.19 -30.65
C ALA A 232 16.03 -9.53 -31.20
N ALA A 233 16.47 -9.89 -32.40
CA ALA A 233 15.96 -11.04 -33.16
C ALA A 233 16.13 -12.38 -32.42
N TYR A 234 17.30 -12.63 -31.83
CA TYR A 234 17.58 -13.88 -31.09
C TYR A 234 16.73 -13.99 -29.82
N THR A 235 16.59 -12.91 -29.04
CA THR A 235 15.72 -12.89 -27.85
C THR A 235 14.27 -13.12 -28.23
N LEU A 236 13.80 -12.50 -29.32
CA LEU A 236 12.44 -12.71 -29.80
C LEU A 236 12.23 -14.15 -30.27
N GLN A 237 13.18 -14.71 -31.02
CA GLN A 237 13.14 -16.10 -31.46
C GLN A 237 13.07 -17.05 -30.28
N GLU A 238 13.90 -16.85 -29.25
CA GLU A 238 13.90 -17.67 -28.04
C GLU A 238 12.55 -17.62 -27.29
N MET A 239 11.96 -16.41 -27.15
CA MET A 239 10.66 -16.23 -26.50
C MET A 239 9.51 -16.91 -27.25
N LEU A 240 9.57 -16.92 -28.58
CA LEU A 240 8.52 -17.50 -29.44
C LEU A 240 8.68 -19.01 -29.67
N THR A 241 9.87 -19.58 -29.49
CA THR A 241 10.13 -21.02 -29.72
C THR A 241 10.41 -21.76 -28.41
N VAL A 242 11.67 -21.81 -27.98
CA VAL A 242 12.17 -22.70 -26.92
C VAL A 242 11.65 -22.34 -25.52
N LYS A 243 11.23 -21.09 -25.28
CA LYS A 243 10.56 -20.69 -24.03
C LYS A 243 9.04 -20.91 -24.04
N SER A 244 8.49 -21.35 -25.17
CA SER A 244 7.05 -21.53 -25.38
C SER A 244 6.73 -22.97 -25.78
N ASP A 245 6.58 -23.23 -27.09
CA ASP A 245 5.90 -24.40 -27.65
C ASP A 245 6.79 -25.22 -28.61
N ASP A 246 8.09 -24.92 -28.72
CA ASP A 246 9.05 -25.84 -29.34
C ASP A 246 9.39 -26.97 -28.35
N VAL A 247 8.70 -28.10 -28.49
CA VAL A 247 8.79 -29.25 -27.58
C VAL A 247 10.20 -29.87 -27.57
N ALA A 248 10.84 -29.97 -28.73
CA ALA A 248 12.18 -30.55 -28.85
C ALA A 248 13.23 -29.52 -28.41
N GLY A 249 13.11 -28.28 -28.88
CA GLY A 249 14.05 -27.20 -28.57
C GLY A 249 14.12 -26.88 -27.08
N ARG A 250 12.98 -26.79 -26.38
CA ARG A 250 12.97 -26.48 -24.93
C ARG A 250 13.70 -27.51 -24.08
N THR A 251 13.66 -28.79 -24.48
CA THR A 251 14.34 -29.88 -23.75
C THR A 251 15.85 -29.82 -23.98
N LYS A 252 16.27 -29.62 -25.24
CA LYS A 252 17.69 -29.45 -25.60
C LYS A 252 18.31 -28.24 -24.92
N VAL A 253 17.62 -27.10 -24.93
CA VAL A 253 18.09 -25.86 -24.30
C VAL A 253 18.25 -26.05 -22.79
N TYR A 254 17.31 -26.73 -22.14
CA TYR A 254 17.44 -27.04 -20.72
C TYR A 254 18.68 -27.92 -20.43
N GLU A 255 18.92 -28.96 -21.22
CA GLU A 255 20.12 -29.80 -21.09
C GLU A 255 21.41 -29.02 -21.34
N ALA A 256 21.43 -28.13 -22.34
CA ALA A 256 22.58 -27.29 -22.67
C ALA A 256 22.92 -26.34 -21.51
N ILE A 257 21.91 -25.65 -20.95
CA ILE A 257 22.08 -24.77 -19.78
C ILE A 257 22.66 -25.55 -18.58
N VAL A 258 22.19 -26.78 -18.33
CA VAL A 258 22.71 -27.62 -17.24
C VAL A 258 24.16 -28.04 -17.49
N ARG A 259 24.57 -28.23 -18.74
CA ARG A 259 25.97 -28.55 -19.13
C ARG A 259 26.88 -27.32 -19.16
N GLY A 260 26.32 -26.12 -19.08
CA GLY A 260 27.06 -24.86 -19.22
C GLY A 260 27.37 -24.49 -20.68
N ASP A 261 26.65 -25.10 -21.63
CA ASP A 261 26.73 -24.77 -23.05
C ASP A 261 25.59 -23.82 -23.43
N ASP A 262 25.92 -22.75 -24.17
CA ASP A 262 24.93 -21.77 -24.66
C ASP A 262 24.44 -22.09 -26.09
N ALA A 263 24.56 -23.35 -26.52
CA ALA A 263 24.17 -23.77 -27.85
C ALA A 263 22.65 -23.68 -28.05
N PHE A 264 22.23 -22.87 -29.02
CA PHE A 264 20.83 -22.59 -29.31
C PHE A 264 20.41 -23.18 -30.66
N GLU A 265 19.46 -24.12 -30.63
CA GLU A 265 18.77 -24.64 -31.81
C GLU A 265 17.27 -24.37 -31.66
N ALA A 266 16.72 -23.47 -32.48
CA ALA A 266 15.28 -23.22 -32.56
C ALA A 266 14.65 -24.03 -33.69
N GLY A 267 13.62 -24.80 -33.35
CA GLY A 267 12.74 -25.48 -34.29
C GLY A 267 11.53 -24.65 -34.71
N ILE A 268 10.54 -25.34 -35.27
CA ILE A 268 9.24 -24.77 -35.64
C ILE A 268 8.31 -24.84 -34.43
N PRO A 269 7.64 -23.73 -34.04
CA PRO A 269 6.62 -23.72 -33.00
C PRO A 269 5.48 -24.73 -33.24
N GLU A 270 5.03 -25.42 -32.20
CA GLU A 270 3.90 -26.34 -32.33
C GLU A 270 2.59 -25.62 -32.67
N SER A 271 2.40 -24.38 -32.22
CA SER A 271 1.26 -23.55 -32.62
C SER A 271 1.17 -23.35 -34.15
N PHE A 272 2.30 -23.24 -34.84
CA PHE A 272 2.33 -23.17 -36.30
C PHE A 272 1.92 -24.50 -36.94
N ASN A 273 2.38 -25.63 -36.38
CA ASN A 273 1.97 -26.96 -36.84
C ASN A 273 0.46 -27.16 -36.68
N VAL A 274 -0.10 -26.78 -35.53
CA VAL A 274 -1.55 -26.83 -35.26
C VAL A 274 -2.31 -26.01 -36.30
N LEU A 275 -1.89 -24.77 -36.57
CA LEU A 275 -2.50 -23.91 -37.58
C LEU A 275 -2.51 -24.56 -38.98
N VAL A 276 -1.38 -25.16 -39.41
CA VAL A 276 -1.30 -25.86 -40.70
C VAL A 276 -2.27 -27.05 -40.76
N LYS A 277 -2.40 -27.80 -39.66
CA LYS A 277 -3.36 -28.93 -39.59
C LYS A 277 -4.80 -28.46 -39.60
N GLU A 278 -5.12 -27.36 -38.91
CA GLU A 278 -6.45 -26.75 -38.93
C GLU A 278 -6.82 -26.27 -40.33
N MET A 279 -5.92 -25.60 -41.06
CA MET A 279 -6.18 -25.21 -42.46
C MET A 279 -6.41 -26.43 -43.37
N ARG A 280 -5.61 -27.48 -43.23
CA ARG A 280 -5.80 -28.74 -43.98
C ARG A 280 -7.12 -29.43 -43.67
N SER A 281 -7.61 -29.32 -42.43
CA SER A 281 -8.92 -29.86 -42.04
C SER A 281 -10.10 -29.18 -42.77
N LEU A 282 -9.90 -27.93 -43.22
CA LEU A 282 -10.85 -27.19 -44.07
C LEU A 282 -10.73 -27.53 -45.57
N CYS A 283 -9.98 -28.58 -45.92
CA CYS A 283 -9.67 -28.98 -47.29
C CYS A 283 -8.83 -27.96 -48.07
N LEU A 284 -8.07 -27.09 -47.38
CA LEU A 284 -7.08 -26.22 -48.02
C LEU A 284 -5.73 -26.95 -48.12
N ASN A 285 -5.14 -26.98 -49.32
CA ASN A 285 -3.79 -27.52 -49.47
C ASN A 285 -2.74 -26.49 -49.04
N VAL A 286 -2.02 -26.77 -47.95
CA VAL A 286 -0.95 -25.93 -47.42
C VAL A 286 0.30 -26.79 -47.24
N GLU A 287 1.37 -26.44 -47.95
CA GLU A 287 2.66 -27.15 -47.94
C GLU A 287 3.81 -26.16 -47.71
N LEU A 288 4.87 -26.61 -47.05
CA LEU A 288 6.10 -25.85 -46.90
C LEU A 288 6.97 -26.08 -48.14
N SER A 289 7.09 -25.08 -49.01
CA SER A 289 8.01 -25.11 -50.14
C SER A 289 9.43 -24.84 -49.64
N GLN A 290 10.39 -25.69 -50.02
CA GLN A 290 11.80 -25.33 -49.94
C GLN A 290 12.15 -24.47 -51.15
N ASN A 291 12.13 -23.14 -50.99
CA ASN A 291 12.80 -22.28 -51.94
C ASN A 291 14.30 -22.38 -51.68
N THR A 292 14.97 -23.18 -52.51
CA THR A 292 16.43 -23.17 -52.62
C THR A 292 16.81 -21.87 -53.31
N TYR A 293 17.29 -20.88 -52.56
CA TYR A 293 17.98 -19.72 -53.11
C TYR A 293 19.48 -19.99 -53.12
#